data_AF-A0A2G2QN71-F1
#
_entry.id   AF-A0A2G2QN71-F1
#
_cell.length_a   1.000
_cell.length_b   1.000
_cell.length_c   1.000
_cell.angle_alpha   90.00
_cell.angle_beta   90.00
_cell.angle_gamma   90.00
#
_symmetry.space_group_name_H-M   'P 1'
#
loop_
_entity.id
_entity.type
_entity.pdbx_description
1 polymer ?
#
loop_
_entity_poly.entity_id
_entity_poly.type
_entity_poly.pdbx_seq_one_letter_code
_entity_poly.pdbx_strand_id
1 'polypeptide(L)'
;MKSQAFTKGKVDGFYVREEDMTLRAYVNSCPHTGAPLNWTPDQFLTTTGRYIQCSIHGAMFTTDTGECFAGPCAGKFLKALDAVEKDGAAYLAKSEIEKSPSI
;
A
#
# COMPACT_ATOMS: atom_id res chain seq x y z
N MET A 1 -3.92 -17.61 27.30
CA MET A 1 -4.82 -16.80 26.45
C MET A 1 -4.18 -15.44 26.27
N LYS A 2 -3.94 -14.98 25.04
CA LYS A 2 -3.45 -13.61 24.76
C LYS A 2 -4.63 -12.80 24.24
N SER A 3 -5.01 -11.73 24.93
CA SER A 3 -5.95 -10.72 24.43
C SER A 3 -5.15 -9.51 23.94
N GLN A 4 -5.54 -8.95 22.81
CA GLN A 4 -5.05 -7.66 22.33
C GLN A 4 -6.21 -6.67 22.41
N ALA A 5 -5.90 -5.45 22.87
CA ALA A 5 -6.80 -4.32 22.75
C ALA A 5 -6.81 -3.86 21.29
N PHE A 6 -8.00 -3.68 20.72
CA PHE A 6 -8.20 -3.10 19.40
C PHE A 6 -8.87 -1.75 19.56
N THR A 7 -8.42 -0.76 18.80
CA THR A 7 -9.11 0.52 18.68
C THR A 7 -9.63 0.61 17.25
N LYS A 8 -10.82 1.18 17.05
CA LYS A 8 -11.35 1.40 15.71
C LYS A 8 -10.41 2.35 14.96
N GLY A 9 -9.79 1.88 13.89
CA GLY A 9 -8.88 2.64 13.04
C GLY A 9 -9.45 2.84 11.63
N LYS A 10 -8.84 3.77 10.89
CA LYS A 10 -8.99 3.91 9.44
C LYS A 10 -7.59 3.71 8.84
N VAL A 11 -7.47 2.82 7.87
CA VAL A 11 -6.26 2.70 7.05
C VAL A 11 -6.52 3.39 5.73
N ASP A 12 -5.58 4.22 5.27
CA ASP A 12 -5.58 4.74 3.90
C ASP A 12 -4.68 3.84 3.06
N GLY A 13 -5.20 3.34 1.95
CA GLY A 13 -4.55 2.28 1.19
C GLY A 13 -5.11 2.18 -0.22
N PHE A 14 -4.39 1.45 -1.05
CA PHE A 14 -4.71 1.24 -2.46
C PHE A 14 -4.38 -0.19 -2.85
N TYR A 15 -4.93 -0.62 -3.98
CA TYR A 15 -4.59 -1.90 -4.58
C TYR A 15 -4.13 -1.71 -6.02
N VAL A 16 -3.32 -2.65 -6.49
CA VAL A 16 -2.89 -2.79 -7.87
C VAL A 16 -3.29 -4.17 -8.35
N ARG A 17 -3.59 -4.27 -9.64
CA ARG A 17 -3.85 -5.54 -10.31
C ARG A 17 -2.73 -5.80 -11.29
N GLU A 18 -2.02 -6.90 -11.07
CA GLU A 18 -0.94 -7.35 -11.94
C GLU A 18 -1.49 -7.90 -13.27
N GLU A 19 -0.60 -8.08 -14.25
CA GLU A 19 -0.93 -8.67 -15.54
C GLU A 19 -1.51 -10.09 -15.42
N ASP A 20 -1.10 -10.86 -14.41
CA ASP A 20 -1.59 -12.20 -14.11
C ASP A 20 -2.90 -12.22 -13.30
N MET A 21 -3.55 -11.06 -13.16
CA MET A 21 -4.77 -10.82 -12.38
C MET A 21 -4.59 -10.86 -10.86
N THR A 22 -3.38 -11.09 -10.34
CA THR A 22 -3.12 -11.05 -8.90
C THR A 22 -3.43 -9.66 -8.34
N LEU A 23 -4.19 -9.62 -7.24
CA LEU A 23 -4.47 -8.41 -6.48
C LEU A 23 -3.38 -8.21 -5.42
N ARG A 24 -2.75 -7.03 -5.42
CA ARG A 24 -1.82 -6.60 -4.37
C ARG A 24 -2.36 -5.33 -3.72
N ALA A 25 -2.23 -5.20 -2.42
CA ALA A 25 -2.69 -4.01 -1.70
C ALA A 25 -1.63 -3.49 -0.74
N TYR A 26 -1.57 -2.17 -0.60
CA TYR A 26 -0.56 -1.47 0.20
C TYR A 26 -1.17 -0.30 0.95
N VAL A 27 -0.57 0.04 2.09
CA VAL A 27 -0.85 1.31 2.79
C VAL A 27 -0.35 2.47 1.94
N ASN A 28 -1.16 3.53 1.85
CA ASN A 28 -0.81 4.78 1.19
C ASN A 28 0.17 5.62 2.04
N SER A 29 1.37 5.11 2.27
CA SER A 29 2.39 5.78 3.08
C SER A 29 3.80 5.38 2.64
N CYS A 30 4.56 6.38 2.19
CA CYS A 30 5.93 6.20 1.75
C CYS A 30 6.85 5.96 2.96
N PRO A 31 7.67 4.89 2.98
CA PRO A 31 8.58 4.59 4.10
C PRO A 31 9.76 5.57 4.24
N HIS A 32 9.83 6.58 3.36
CA HIS A 32 10.76 7.69 3.47
C HIS A 32 10.32 8.69 4.55
N THR A 33 9.13 9.29 4.40
CA THR A 33 8.64 10.38 5.27
C THR A 33 7.27 10.11 5.90
N GLY A 34 6.62 9.00 5.53
CA GLY A 34 5.24 8.70 5.90
C GLY A 34 4.20 9.38 5.01
N ALA A 35 4.61 10.25 4.07
CA ALA A 35 3.71 10.96 3.19
C ALA A 35 2.91 10.01 2.26
N PRO A 36 1.69 10.39 1.85
CA PRO A 36 0.94 9.68 0.82
C PRO A 36 1.74 9.53 -0.47
N LEU A 37 1.51 8.43 -1.18
CA LEU A 37 2.20 8.09 -2.42
C LEU A 37 1.57 8.77 -3.63
N ASN A 38 0.26 8.99 -3.63
CA ASN A 38 -0.48 9.47 -4.79
C ASN A 38 -0.35 10.98 -5.03
N TRP A 39 -0.43 11.41 -6.29
CA TRP A 39 -0.49 12.84 -6.67
C TRP A 39 -1.90 13.41 -6.55
N THR A 40 -2.85 12.64 -7.07
CA THR A 40 -4.29 12.89 -7.02
C THR A 40 -4.97 11.61 -6.52
N PRO A 41 -6.26 11.63 -6.17
CA PRO A 41 -6.98 10.40 -5.92
C PRO A 41 -6.74 9.36 -7.03
N ASP A 42 -6.49 8.12 -6.63
CA ASP A 42 -6.34 6.94 -7.49
C ASP A 42 -5.14 6.93 -8.48
N GLN A 43 -4.19 7.87 -8.38
CA GLN A 43 -2.98 7.87 -9.20
C GLN A 43 -1.73 7.47 -8.40
N PHE A 44 -1.35 6.19 -8.53
CA PHE A 44 -0.19 5.60 -7.83
C PHE A 44 0.90 5.09 -8.77
N LEU A 45 0.53 4.72 -10.00
CA LEU A 45 1.43 4.07 -10.93
C LEU A 45 2.18 5.09 -11.80
N THR A 46 3.36 4.68 -12.29
CA THR A 46 4.04 5.36 -13.39
C THR A 46 3.16 5.39 -14.63
N THR A 47 3.49 6.25 -15.59
CA THR A 47 2.77 6.33 -16.88
C THR A 47 2.80 5.01 -17.67
N THR A 48 3.81 4.17 -17.44
CA THR A 48 3.91 2.82 -18.02
C THR A 48 3.07 1.77 -17.30
N GLY A 49 2.53 2.09 -16.11
CA GLY A 49 1.78 1.15 -15.28
C GLY A 49 2.65 0.12 -14.53
N ARG A 50 3.96 0.11 -14.75
CA ARG A 50 4.85 -0.97 -14.27
C ARG A 50 5.30 -0.81 -12.81
N TYR A 51 5.32 0.40 -12.28
CA TYR A 51 5.84 0.68 -10.94
C TYR A 51 4.89 1.60 -10.19
N ILE A 52 4.90 1.50 -8.86
CA ILE A 52 4.30 2.50 -7.99
C ILE A 52 5.32 3.63 -7.82
N GLN A 53 4.88 4.89 -7.88
CA GLN A 53 5.75 6.05 -7.72
C GLN A 53 5.23 6.97 -6.63
N CYS A 54 6.10 7.35 -5.69
CA CYS A 54 5.82 8.36 -4.70
C CYS A 54 5.79 9.76 -5.33
N SER A 55 4.70 10.49 -5.12
CA SER A 55 4.43 11.80 -5.70
C SER A 55 5.36 12.92 -5.25
N ILE A 56 6.02 12.75 -4.10
CA ILE A 56 6.83 13.80 -3.48
C ILE A 56 8.25 13.83 -4.06
N HIS A 57 9.00 12.74 -3.90
CA HIS A 57 10.42 12.67 -4.28
C HIS A 57 10.71 11.61 -5.35
N GLY A 58 9.66 11.04 -5.97
CA GLY A 58 9.80 10.10 -7.08
C GLY A 58 10.38 8.73 -6.71
N ALA A 59 10.28 8.30 -5.45
CA ALA A 59 10.66 6.94 -5.08
C ALA A 59 9.84 5.92 -5.88
N MET A 60 10.48 4.91 -6.45
CA MET A 60 9.85 3.90 -7.31
C MET A 60 9.84 2.54 -6.62
N PHE A 61 8.68 1.90 -6.62
CA PHE A 61 8.45 0.62 -5.99
C PHE A 61 7.96 -0.41 -6.99
N THR A 62 8.36 -1.67 -6.80
CA THR A 62 7.78 -2.78 -7.56
C THR A 62 6.35 -3.05 -7.09
N THR A 63 5.48 -3.47 -8.00
CA THR A 63 4.06 -3.70 -7.72
C THR A 63 3.81 -5.04 -7.03
N ASP A 64 4.72 -6.00 -7.17
CA ASP A 64 4.62 -7.37 -6.67
C ASP A 64 5.03 -7.52 -5.19
N THR A 65 6.12 -6.88 -4.79
CA THR A 65 6.68 -6.96 -3.42
C THR A 65 6.53 -5.65 -2.65
N GLY A 66 6.39 -4.52 -3.35
CA GLY A 66 6.43 -3.19 -2.75
C GLY A 66 7.84 -2.71 -2.42
N GLU A 67 8.90 -3.34 -2.94
CA GLU A 67 10.28 -2.91 -2.73
C GLU A 67 10.57 -1.59 -3.44
N CYS A 68 11.11 -0.61 -2.71
CA CYS A 68 11.67 0.59 -3.30
C CYS A 68 13.03 0.28 -3.94
N PHE A 69 13.11 0.27 -5.26
CA PHE A 69 14.37 0.03 -5.98
C PHE A 69 15.07 1.33 -6.41
N ALA A 70 14.38 2.47 -6.37
CA ALA A 70 14.97 3.77 -6.72
C ALA A 70 14.41 4.90 -5.84
N GLY A 71 15.28 5.84 -5.44
CA GLY A 71 14.92 7.03 -4.66
C GLY A 71 15.37 6.99 -3.18
N PRO A 72 14.92 7.96 -2.37
CA PRO A 72 15.46 8.19 -1.01
C PRO A 72 15.23 7.07 0.00
N CYS A 73 14.35 6.11 -0.31
CA CYS A 73 14.05 4.97 0.55
C CYS A 73 14.40 3.62 -0.09
N ALA A 74 15.37 3.60 -1.02
CA ALA A 74 15.83 2.37 -1.66
C ALA A 74 16.15 1.26 -0.63
N GLY A 75 15.69 0.03 -0.91
CA GLY A 75 15.79 -1.12 -0.02
C GLY A 75 14.73 -1.20 1.10
N LYS A 76 13.85 -0.20 1.22
CA LYS A 76 12.65 -0.28 2.08
C LYS A 76 11.44 -0.77 1.30
N PHE A 77 10.39 -1.15 2.02
CA PHE A 77 9.18 -1.75 1.45
C PHE A 77 7.94 -0.93 1.83
N LEU A 78 6.97 -0.92 0.92
CA LEU A 78 5.60 -0.55 1.25
C LEU A 78 5.00 -1.56 2.23
N LYS A 79 4.15 -1.08 3.14
CA LYS A 79 3.41 -1.97 4.04
C LYS A 79 2.28 -2.63 3.26
N ALA A 80 2.38 -3.95 3.05
CA ALA A 80 1.34 -4.74 2.42
C ALA A 80 0.06 -4.79 3.29
N LEU A 81 -1.08 -4.86 2.62
CA LEU A 81 -2.39 -5.09 3.20
C LEU A 81 -2.91 -6.43 2.71
N ASP A 82 -3.50 -7.22 3.61
CA ASP A 82 -4.18 -8.46 3.23
C ASP A 82 -5.49 -8.11 2.51
N ALA A 83 -5.51 -8.32 1.20
CA ALA A 83 -6.67 -8.11 0.35
C ALA A 83 -7.05 -9.38 -0.40
N VAL A 84 -8.35 -9.57 -0.60
CA VAL A 84 -8.90 -10.65 -1.44
C VAL A 84 -9.93 -10.08 -2.39
N GLU A 85 -10.04 -10.68 -3.56
CA GLU A 85 -11.13 -10.40 -4.48
C GLU A 85 -12.20 -11.47 -4.38
N LYS A 86 -13.47 -11.03 -4.29
CA LYS A 86 -14.63 -11.91 -4.29
C LYS A 86 -15.78 -11.23 -5.00
N ASP A 87 -16.50 -11.95 -5.86
CA ASP A 87 -17.68 -11.46 -6.56
C ASP A 87 -17.46 -10.12 -7.31
N GLY A 88 -16.23 -9.91 -7.83
CA GLY A 88 -15.83 -8.68 -8.55
C GLY A 88 -15.53 -7.47 -7.66
N ALA A 89 -15.46 -7.66 -6.34
CA ALA A 89 -15.11 -6.62 -5.39
C ALA A 89 -13.83 -6.98 -4.60
N ALA A 90 -12.98 -5.98 -4.35
CA ALA A 90 -11.83 -6.11 -3.49
C ALA A 90 -12.22 -5.88 -2.01
N TYR A 91 -11.74 -6.75 -1.13
CA TYR A 91 -11.98 -6.71 0.31
C TYR A 91 -10.65 -6.68 1.06
N LEU A 92 -10.58 -5.90 2.12
CA LEU A 92 -9.45 -5.89 3.05
C LEU A 92 -9.76 -6.77 4.27
N ALA A 93 -8.74 -7.45 4.79
CA ALA A 93 -8.86 -8.18 6.04
C ALA A 93 -9.21 -7.20 7.17
N LYS A 94 -10.18 -7.59 8.02
CA LYS A 94 -10.67 -6.76 9.13
C LYS A 94 -9.54 -6.29 10.06
N SER A 95 -8.53 -7.15 10.25
CA SER A 95 -7.35 -6.84 11.07
C SER A 95 -6.57 -5.62 10.58
N GLU A 96 -6.62 -5.30 9.29
CA GLU A 96 -5.89 -4.16 8.72
C GLU A 96 -6.60 -2.82 8.99
N ILE A 97 -7.91 -2.86 9.27
CA ILE A 97 -8.70 -1.69 9.65
C ILE A 97 -8.46 -1.33 11.14
N GLU A 98 -8.16 -2.32 11.97
CA GLU A 98 -8.10 -2.19 13.44
C GLU A 98 -6.68 -1.93 13.98
N LYS A 99 -5.64 -1.88 13.13
CA LYS A 99 -4.21 -1.92 13.54
C LYS A 99 -3.42 -0.60 13.48
N SER A 100 -4.04 0.57 13.27
CA SER A 100 -3.23 1.80 13.18
C SER A 100 -2.60 2.16 14.55
N PRO A 101 -1.28 2.41 14.64
CA PRO A 101 -0.67 2.84 15.89
C PRO A 101 -1.17 4.24 16.24
N SER A 102 -1.52 4.43 17.52
CA SER A 102 -1.76 5.75 18.11
C SER A 102 -0.53 6.65 17.92
N ILE A 103 -0.81 7.94 17.68
CA ILE A 103 0.13 9.05 17.85
C ILE A 103 0.94 8.88 19.13
#